data_AF-A0A9E2R8Z6-F1
#
_entry.id   AF-A0A9E2R8Z6-F1
#
_cell.length_a   1.000
_cell.length_b   1.000
_cell.length_c   1.000
_cell.angle_alpha   90.00
_cell.angle_beta   90.00
_cell.angle_gamma   90.00
#
_symmetry.space_group_name_H-M   'P 1'
#
loop_
_entity.id
_entity.type
_entity.pdbx_description
1 polymer ?
#
loop_
_entity_poly.entity_id
_entity_poly.type
_entity_poly.pdbx_seq_one_letter_code
_entity_poly.pdbx_strand_id
1 'polypeptide(L)'
;MLRATVPAVLVGLSLCHFSALGQQTPAQGAKPPSASAPASTSQASTPDPLLAIDQWNISKRKLAIDGYDPVAYFPEGGSKPTRGMESLETEYKTVKFRFATAKNKEAFLANPEKYIPAHGGWCSWAMREGDKVDVDVKSFIVKDGRLFLFYDGLLGDTRAKWLKGDHTKEAAEADGQWKKVSGESPRQVAALPIGAQNVVATALKVGAIAPDAKVRDVKGAEVSLASLWEKGPVVMTWYRGGWCPYCNVQLKEYQARLADFNAAGATLVAISPQLPDASLSTAEKDGLAFPVLSDQGNAAAHAFGLAYALPEELGTKYRKMIDFARVNGDEMSGLPLAATYVIDKGSKITYAFVDEDFRKRAPVQELVNAVQALPRQ
;
A
#
# COMPACT_ATOMS: atom_id res chain seq x y z
N MET A 1 -56.78 -35.08 18.08
CA MET A 1 -58.20 -34.78 17.85
C MET A 1 -58.72 -33.99 19.04
N LEU A 2 -58.86 -32.67 18.91
CA LEU A 2 -59.72 -31.83 19.76
C LEU A 2 -60.12 -30.62 18.90
N ARG A 3 -61.41 -30.30 18.90
CA ARG A 3 -62.11 -29.33 18.04
C ARG A 3 -62.28 -27.97 18.75
N ALA A 4 -62.51 -26.95 17.91
CA ALA A 4 -63.29 -25.72 18.16
C ALA A 4 -62.59 -24.65 19.05
N THR A 5 -62.75 -23.33 18.87
CA THR A 5 -63.79 -22.51 18.21
C THR A 5 -63.23 -21.08 18.02
N VAL A 6 -63.70 -20.35 17.01
CA VAL A 6 -63.48 -18.89 16.79
C VAL A 6 -64.66 -18.12 17.39
N PRO A 7 -64.49 -16.83 17.78
CA PRO A 7 -65.34 -15.80 17.19
C PRO A 7 -64.63 -14.47 16.85
N ALA A 8 -65.30 -13.71 15.97
CA ALA A 8 -64.90 -12.49 15.30
C ALA A 8 -65.30 -11.18 16.03
N VAL A 9 -64.68 -10.04 15.66
CA VAL A 9 -65.17 -8.66 15.85
C VAL A 9 -64.64 -7.80 14.69
N LEU A 10 -65.50 -7.42 13.72
CA LEU A 10 -66.11 -6.08 13.45
C LEU A 10 -65.13 -4.89 13.28
N VAL A 11 -64.96 -4.28 12.09
CA VAL A 11 -65.80 -3.34 11.29
C VAL A 11 -65.26 -1.90 11.39
N GLY A 12 -65.06 -1.24 10.25
CA GLY A 12 -64.86 0.22 10.19
C GLY A 12 -64.26 0.76 8.89
N LEU A 13 -64.95 0.60 7.74
CA LEU A 13 -64.75 1.48 6.57
C LEU A 13 -65.57 2.76 6.77
N SER A 14 -65.00 3.91 6.42
CA SER A 14 -65.79 5.11 6.10
C SER A 14 -65.26 5.77 4.82
N LEU A 15 -66.21 6.02 3.92
CA LEU A 15 -66.05 6.54 2.57
C LEU A 15 -66.58 7.98 2.50
N CYS A 16 -65.87 8.79 1.71
CA CYS A 16 -66.35 9.91 0.89
C CYS A 16 -66.98 11.15 1.57
N HIS A 17 -66.55 12.35 1.16
CA HIS A 17 -67.39 13.29 0.40
C HIS A 17 -66.57 14.29 -0.42
N PHE A 18 -67.08 14.53 -1.63
CA PHE A 18 -66.64 15.44 -2.69
C PHE A 18 -66.86 16.93 -2.35
N SER A 19 -66.04 17.82 -2.93
CA SER A 19 -66.57 18.95 -3.74
C SER A 19 -65.50 19.59 -4.65
N ALA A 20 -65.94 19.75 -5.90
CA ALA A 20 -65.37 20.43 -7.07
C ALA A 20 -65.28 21.96 -6.90
N LEU A 21 -64.76 22.83 -7.78
CA LEU A 21 -64.07 22.85 -9.09
C LEU A 21 -63.58 24.32 -9.21
N GLY A 22 -62.45 24.56 -9.88
CA GLY A 22 -62.04 25.89 -10.28
C GLY A 22 -61.00 25.82 -11.39
N GLN A 23 -61.45 25.93 -12.63
CA GLN A 23 -60.63 25.96 -13.85
C GLN A 23 -59.89 27.30 -13.99
N GLN A 24 -58.65 27.28 -14.46
CA GLN A 24 -58.12 28.29 -15.41
C GLN A 24 -56.85 27.76 -16.12
N THR A 25 -56.69 28.24 -17.34
CA THR A 25 -55.96 27.74 -18.53
C THR A 25 -54.43 27.94 -18.53
N PRO A 26 -53.69 27.36 -19.52
CA PRO A 26 -52.23 27.23 -19.48
C PRO A 26 -51.49 28.42 -20.10
N ALA A 27 -50.33 28.78 -19.53
CA ALA A 27 -49.38 29.71 -20.14
C ALA A 27 -47.94 29.19 -20.05
N GLN A 28 -47.43 28.85 -21.23
CA GLN A 28 -46.08 28.99 -21.77
C GLN A 28 -44.93 29.45 -20.84
N GLY A 29 -43.82 28.71 -20.95
CA GLY A 29 -42.51 29.30 -21.25
C GLY A 29 -41.77 30.00 -20.11
N ALA A 30 -40.94 29.25 -19.38
CA ALA A 30 -39.75 29.82 -18.77
C ALA A 30 -38.63 28.76 -18.68
N LYS A 31 -37.61 28.96 -19.50
CA LYS A 31 -36.32 28.27 -19.49
C LYS A 31 -35.59 28.65 -18.18
N PRO A 32 -35.14 27.71 -17.33
CA PRO A 32 -34.28 28.05 -16.22
C PRO A 32 -32.90 28.53 -16.72
N PRO A 33 -32.25 29.48 -16.03
CA PRO A 33 -31.10 30.20 -16.53
C PRO A 33 -29.89 29.27 -16.69
N SER A 34 -29.19 29.47 -17.81
CA SER A 34 -27.85 28.97 -18.07
C SER A 34 -26.89 29.54 -17.02
N ALA A 35 -26.56 28.71 -16.02
CA ALA A 35 -25.40 28.96 -15.19
C ALA A 35 -24.18 28.43 -15.95
N SER A 36 -23.45 29.34 -16.58
CA SER A 36 -22.10 29.10 -17.08
C SER A 36 -21.23 28.60 -15.92
N ALA A 37 -20.78 27.34 -16.01
CA ALA A 37 -19.73 26.83 -15.12
C ALA A 37 -18.50 27.73 -15.26
N PRO A 38 -17.89 28.20 -14.16
CA PRO A 38 -16.60 28.86 -14.25
C PRO A 38 -15.61 27.82 -14.78
N ALA A 39 -14.86 28.20 -15.82
CA ALA A 39 -13.74 27.43 -16.31
C ALA A 39 -12.77 27.22 -15.14
N SER A 40 -12.72 26.00 -14.61
CA SER A 40 -11.71 25.59 -13.65
C SER A 40 -10.36 25.68 -14.34
N THR A 41 -9.64 26.78 -14.09
CA THR A 41 -8.22 26.88 -14.35
C THR A 41 -7.56 25.70 -13.66
N SER A 42 -7.05 24.77 -14.48
CA SER A 42 -6.13 23.73 -14.07
C SER A 42 -4.95 24.39 -13.35
N GLN A 43 -5.00 24.40 -12.02
CA GLN A 43 -3.79 24.59 -11.25
C GLN A 43 -3.01 23.28 -11.40
N ALA A 44 -1.90 23.36 -12.13
CA ALA A 44 -0.92 22.31 -12.21
C ALA A 44 -0.55 21.90 -10.78
N SER A 45 -0.92 20.68 -10.41
CA SER A 45 -0.42 20.01 -9.21
C SER A 45 1.10 20.04 -9.25
N THR A 46 1.72 20.67 -8.25
CA THR A 46 3.17 20.58 -8.04
C THR A 46 3.58 19.10 -7.97
N PRO A 47 4.71 18.70 -8.56
CA PRO A 47 5.17 17.33 -8.47
C PRO A 47 5.33 16.95 -6.99
N ASP A 48 4.87 15.74 -6.65
CA ASP A 48 5.47 14.93 -5.58
C ASP A 48 6.98 15.21 -5.55
N PRO A 49 7.64 15.55 -4.42
CA PRO A 49 9.07 15.87 -4.42
C PRO A 49 9.88 14.63 -4.80
N LEU A 50 9.94 14.42 -6.10
CA LEU A 50 10.87 13.57 -6.81
C LEU A 50 12.25 14.02 -6.35
N LEU A 51 12.99 13.04 -5.85
CA LEU A 51 14.39 13.11 -5.48
C LEU A 51 15.13 14.30 -6.11
N ALA A 52 15.77 15.13 -5.31
CA ALA A 52 16.57 16.25 -5.79
C ALA A 52 17.92 15.72 -6.27
N ILE A 53 17.89 15.08 -7.44
CA ILE A 53 19.03 14.41 -8.07
C ILE A 53 20.22 15.36 -8.27
N ASP A 54 19.95 16.63 -8.55
CA ASP A 54 20.94 17.71 -8.64
C ASP A 54 21.69 17.94 -7.33
N GLN A 55 21.10 17.52 -6.21
CA GLN A 55 21.69 17.62 -4.88
C GLN A 55 22.50 16.39 -4.50
N TRP A 56 22.45 15.28 -5.25
CA TRP A 56 23.16 14.03 -4.95
C TRP A 56 24.66 14.12 -5.23
N ASN A 57 25.43 13.27 -4.53
CA ASN A 57 26.83 13.04 -4.86
C ASN A 57 26.93 12.13 -6.08
N ILE A 58 26.91 12.76 -7.26
CA ILE A 58 27.10 12.09 -8.53
C ILE A 58 28.53 12.35 -8.99
N SER A 59 29.32 11.29 -9.09
CA SER A 59 30.71 11.37 -9.56
C SER A 59 30.81 12.10 -10.91
N LYS A 60 32.02 12.61 -11.24
CA LYS A 60 32.30 13.28 -12.55
C LYS A 60 31.88 12.47 -13.79
N ARG A 61 31.60 11.17 -13.63
CA ARG A 61 31.14 10.24 -14.68
C ARG A 61 29.62 9.99 -14.68
N LYS A 62 28.84 10.77 -13.93
CA LYS A 62 27.39 10.57 -13.76
C LYS A 62 26.98 9.24 -13.11
N LEU A 63 27.90 8.62 -12.36
CA LEU A 63 27.67 7.36 -11.65
C LEU A 63 27.34 7.61 -10.18
N ALA A 64 26.29 6.96 -9.68
CA ALA A 64 26.02 6.85 -8.26
C ALA A 64 27.17 6.08 -7.57
N ILE A 65 27.54 6.50 -6.36
CA ILE A 65 28.50 5.80 -5.47
C ILE A 65 29.78 5.35 -6.20
N ASP A 66 30.31 6.19 -7.10
CA ASP A 66 31.48 5.91 -7.93
C ASP A 66 31.42 4.60 -8.77
N GLY A 67 30.20 4.14 -9.07
CA GLY A 67 29.96 2.91 -9.83
C GLY A 67 30.06 1.64 -9.00
N TYR A 68 30.05 1.74 -7.67
CA TYR A 68 29.80 0.59 -6.81
C TYR A 68 28.35 0.11 -6.92
N ASP A 69 28.14 -1.16 -6.61
CA ASP A 69 26.82 -1.77 -6.58
C ASP A 69 26.08 -1.39 -5.30
N PRO A 70 24.95 -0.65 -5.39
CA PRO A 70 24.22 -0.19 -4.21
C PRO A 70 23.57 -1.34 -3.43
N VAL A 71 23.25 -2.45 -4.09
CA VAL A 71 22.67 -3.65 -3.45
C VAL A 71 23.74 -4.42 -2.69
N ALA A 72 24.99 -4.41 -3.18
CA ALA A 72 26.08 -5.19 -2.58
C ALA A 72 26.41 -4.80 -1.13
N TYR A 73 26.05 -3.58 -0.71
CA TYR A 73 26.18 -3.12 0.68
C TYR A 73 25.26 -3.86 1.66
N PHE A 74 24.14 -4.41 1.17
CA PHE A 74 23.11 -5.04 1.98
C PHE A 74 23.32 -6.56 2.11
N PRO A 75 22.73 -7.21 3.13
CA PRO A 75 22.84 -8.66 3.32
C PRO A 75 22.50 -9.48 2.09
N GLU A 76 21.42 -9.15 1.39
CA GLU A 76 21.01 -9.85 0.17
C GLU A 76 21.98 -9.71 -1.01
N GLY A 77 22.81 -8.65 -1.00
CA GLY A 77 23.82 -8.37 -2.03
C GLY A 77 25.24 -8.77 -1.64
N GLY A 78 25.46 -9.25 -0.40
CA GLY A 78 26.74 -9.77 0.07
C GLY A 78 27.43 -8.95 1.16
N SER A 79 26.79 -7.92 1.72
CA SER A 79 27.28 -7.09 2.83
C SER A 79 28.67 -6.47 2.63
N LYS A 80 29.08 -6.23 1.39
CA LYS A 80 30.39 -5.67 1.07
C LYS A 80 30.35 -4.76 -0.16
N PRO A 81 30.99 -3.59 -0.12
CA PRO A 81 31.14 -2.70 -1.27
C PRO A 81 31.81 -3.46 -2.41
N THR A 82 31.07 -3.68 -3.49
CA THR A 82 31.56 -4.39 -4.68
C THR A 82 31.41 -3.49 -5.90
N ARG A 83 32.44 -3.42 -6.74
CA ARG A 83 32.40 -2.58 -7.94
C ARG A 83 31.43 -3.16 -8.96
N GLY A 84 30.55 -2.32 -9.50
CA GLY A 84 29.61 -2.73 -10.54
C GLY A 84 30.28 -2.81 -11.92
N MET A 85 29.70 -3.61 -12.80
CA MET A 85 30.14 -3.76 -14.18
C MET A 85 29.34 -2.83 -15.10
N GLU A 86 29.99 -2.33 -16.16
CA GLU A 86 29.33 -1.49 -17.17
C GLU A 86 28.30 -2.27 -17.99
N SER A 87 28.52 -3.57 -18.22
CA SER A 87 27.55 -4.47 -18.84
C SER A 87 26.28 -4.66 -17.99
N LEU A 88 26.35 -4.38 -16.69
CA LEU A 88 25.24 -4.43 -15.76
C LEU A 88 24.95 -3.02 -15.22
N GLU A 89 24.66 -2.09 -16.13
CA GLU A 89 24.25 -0.73 -15.83
C GLU A 89 22.73 -0.57 -15.98
N THR A 90 22.13 0.31 -15.19
CA THR A 90 20.79 0.84 -15.43
C THR A 90 20.77 2.33 -15.14
N GLU A 91 19.85 3.04 -15.77
CA GLU A 91 19.54 4.42 -15.41
C GLU A 91 18.30 4.45 -14.53
N TYR A 92 18.36 5.20 -13.44
CA TYR A 92 17.22 5.50 -12.59
C TYR A 92 17.21 6.99 -12.29
N LYS A 93 16.12 7.68 -12.67
CA LYS A 93 15.95 9.13 -12.50
C LYS A 93 17.17 9.92 -13.01
N THR A 94 17.68 9.58 -14.20
CA THR A 94 18.84 10.20 -14.85
C THR A 94 20.22 9.90 -14.24
N VAL A 95 20.28 9.10 -13.18
CA VAL A 95 21.53 8.64 -12.55
C VAL A 95 21.85 7.23 -13.01
N LYS A 96 23.11 6.99 -13.35
CA LYS A 96 23.60 5.66 -13.72
C LYS A 96 24.03 4.87 -12.50
N PHE A 97 23.48 3.66 -12.38
CA PHE A 97 23.82 2.67 -11.37
C PHE A 97 24.43 1.44 -12.04
N ARG A 98 25.49 0.90 -11.44
CA ARG A 98 26.17 -0.31 -11.92
C ARG A 98 26.04 -1.41 -10.89
N PHE A 99 25.97 -2.66 -11.33
CA PHE A 99 25.76 -3.81 -10.46
C PHE A 99 26.86 -4.85 -10.64
N ALA A 100 27.22 -5.51 -9.54
CA ALA A 100 28.20 -6.59 -9.52
C ALA A 100 27.61 -7.90 -10.04
N THR A 101 26.28 -8.06 -9.98
CA THR A 101 25.57 -9.24 -10.48
C THR A 101 24.23 -8.88 -11.11
N ALA A 102 23.71 -9.73 -12.01
CA ALA A 102 22.40 -9.54 -12.61
C ALA A 102 21.29 -9.58 -11.56
N LYS A 103 21.42 -10.46 -10.56
CA LYS A 103 20.52 -10.56 -9.40
C LYS A 103 20.44 -9.25 -8.62
N ASN A 104 21.57 -8.58 -8.41
CA ASN A 104 21.60 -7.29 -7.73
C ASN A 104 20.92 -6.20 -8.56
N LYS A 105 21.13 -6.20 -9.89
CA LYS A 105 20.40 -5.30 -10.81
C LYS A 105 18.89 -5.52 -10.72
N GLU A 106 18.44 -6.76 -10.74
CA GLU A 106 17.01 -7.11 -10.60
C GLU A 106 16.44 -6.66 -9.24
N ALA A 107 17.16 -6.90 -8.14
CA ALA A 107 16.76 -6.45 -6.82
C ALA A 107 16.63 -4.92 -6.75
N PHE A 108 17.58 -4.20 -7.34
CA PHE A 108 17.52 -2.75 -7.45
C PHE A 108 16.32 -2.28 -8.26
N LEU A 109 16.09 -2.86 -9.45
CA LEU A 109 14.97 -2.48 -10.31
C LEU A 109 13.60 -2.72 -9.65
N ALA A 110 13.50 -3.77 -8.83
CA ALA A 110 12.30 -4.03 -8.05
C ALA A 110 12.04 -2.95 -6.97
N ASN A 111 13.10 -2.32 -6.45
CA ASN A 111 12.98 -1.35 -5.36
C ASN A 111 14.17 -0.37 -5.28
N PRO A 112 14.30 0.62 -6.19
CA PRO A 112 15.47 1.49 -6.24
C PRO A 112 15.68 2.31 -4.96
N GLU A 113 14.58 2.83 -4.41
CA GLU A 113 14.58 3.67 -3.20
C GLU A 113 15.15 2.97 -1.96
N LYS A 114 15.11 1.64 -1.93
CA LYS A 114 15.74 0.84 -0.85
C LYS A 114 17.26 0.93 -0.85
N TYR A 115 17.86 0.98 -2.03
CA TYR A 115 19.29 0.78 -2.19
C TYR A 115 20.05 2.10 -2.40
N ILE A 116 19.35 3.18 -2.70
CA ILE A 116 19.96 4.52 -2.80
C ILE A 116 20.46 4.96 -1.40
N PRO A 117 21.68 5.51 -1.29
CA PRO A 117 22.19 6.00 -0.01
C PRO A 117 21.27 7.06 0.63
N ALA A 118 21.17 7.00 1.95
CA ALA A 118 20.29 7.83 2.79
C ALA A 118 20.34 9.33 2.42
N HIS A 119 21.54 9.85 2.17
CA HIS A 119 21.81 11.27 1.92
C HIS A 119 22.37 11.51 0.52
N GLY A 120 21.86 10.79 -0.49
CA GLY A 120 22.18 11.00 -1.90
C GLY A 120 23.64 10.71 -2.27
N GLY A 121 24.38 10.00 -1.43
CA GLY A 121 25.80 9.66 -1.64
C GLY A 121 26.80 10.56 -0.92
N TRP A 122 26.34 11.56 -0.15
CA TRP A 122 27.19 12.38 0.70
C TRP A 122 27.48 11.72 2.06
N CYS A 123 28.53 12.20 2.73
CA CYS A 123 28.89 11.78 4.08
C CYS A 123 27.75 12.08 5.07
N SER A 124 27.23 11.04 5.71
CA SER A 124 26.10 11.15 6.64
C SER A 124 26.45 11.93 7.90
N TRP A 125 27.69 11.84 8.37
CA TRP A 125 28.15 12.61 9.53
C TRP A 125 28.19 14.11 9.22
N ALA A 126 28.80 14.51 8.10
CA ALA A 126 28.86 15.91 7.69
C ALA A 126 27.46 16.47 7.39
N MET A 127 26.57 15.63 6.86
CA MET A 127 25.19 16.02 6.59
C MET A 127 24.43 16.47 7.84
N ARG A 128 24.81 16.08 9.06
CA ARG A 128 24.20 16.59 10.31
C ARG A 128 24.33 18.11 10.47
N GLU A 129 25.30 18.71 9.82
CA GLU A 129 25.53 20.15 9.78
C GLU A 129 25.05 20.78 8.45
N GLY A 130 24.55 19.98 7.52
CA GLY A 130 24.13 20.39 6.18
C GLY A 130 25.25 20.36 5.13
N ASP A 131 26.44 19.87 5.50
CA ASP A 131 27.60 19.88 4.63
C ASP A 131 27.63 18.70 3.64
N LYS A 132 28.06 18.99 2.41
CA LYS A 132 28.29 18.00 1.34
C LYS A 132 29.76 17.64 1.26
N VAL A 133 30.12 16.55 1.94
CA VAL A 133 31.48 16.01 1.96
C VAL A 133 31.50 14.67 1.24
N ASP A 134 32.48 14.50 0.34
CA ASP A 134 32.73 13.24 -0.36
C ASP A 134 33.00 12.09 0.61
N VAL A 135 32.69 10.88 0.18
CA VAL A 135 32.76 9.67 1.01
C VAL A 135 33.92 8.79 0.60
N ASP A 136 34.40 7.96 1.53
CA ASP A 136 35.01 6.70 1.15
C ASP A 136 33.87 5.69 0.97
N VAL A 137 33.68 5.21 -0.25
CA VAL A 137 32.65 4.20 -0.59
C VAL A 137 32.82 2.89 0.20
N LYS A 138 33.97 2.66 0.83
CA LYS A 138 34.22 1.52 1.74
C LYS A 138 33.88 1.82 3.20
N SER A 139 33.70 3.08 3.58
CA SER A 139 33.28 3.50 4.92
C SER A 139 31.76 3.68 4.95
N PHE A 140 31.06 2.64 5.42
CA PHE A 140 29.60 2.60 5.40
C PHE A 140 28.98 1.94 6.63
N ILE A 141 27.70 2.22 6.84
CA ILE A 141 26.82 1.49 7.77
C ILE A 141 25.55 1.14 7.01
N VAL A 142 25.12 -0.13 7.10
CA VAL A 142 23.74 -0.51 6.77
C VAL A 142 23.01 -0.76 8.07
N LYS A 143 21.98 0.03 8.34
CA LYS A 143 21.15 -0.08 9.54
C LYS A 143 19.75 0.45 9.27
N ASP A 144 18.74 -0.17 9.87
CA ASP A 144 17.32 0.16 9.69
C ASP A 144 16.89 0.17 8.21
N GLY A 145 17.46 -0.77 7.44
CA GLY A 145 17.21 -0.90 6.00
C GLY A 145 17.87 0.17 5.14
N ARG A 146 18.70 1.06 5.69
CA ARG A 146 19.26 2.22 4.98
C ARG A 146 20.78 2.12 4.85
N LEU A 147 21.31 2.60 3.73
CA LEU A 147 22.74 2.74 3.48
C LEU A 147 23.23 4.14 3.86
N PHE A 148 24.11 4.22 4.84
CA PHE A 148 24.81 5.44 5.25
C PHE A 148 26.27 5.35 4.83
N LEU A 149 26.75 6.37 4.13
CA LEU A 149 28.15 6.49 3.69
C LEU A 149 28.87 7.55 4.51
N PHE A 150 30.18 7.40 4.65
CA PHE A 150 31.00 8.23 5.53
C PHE A 150 32.29 8.66 4.85
N TYR A 151 32.78 9.82 5.28
CA TYR A 151 34.15 10.23 4.99
C TYR A 151 35.11 9.43 5.87
N ASP A 152 36.15 8.90 5.25
CA ASP A 152 37.33 8.37 5.92
C ASP A 152 38.57 8.86 5.16
N GLY A 153 39.48 9.54 5.85
CA GLY A 153 40.61 10.21 5.22
C GLY A 153 41.43 11.06 6.18
N LEU A 154 42.21 11.99 5.62
CA LEU A 154 43.19 12.81 6.36
C LEU A 154 42.58 13.61 7.53
N LEU A 155 41.31 14.00 7.44
CA LEU A 155 40.59 14.76 8.48
C LEU A 155 39.90 13.85 9.53
N GLY A 156 40.12 12.54 9.44
CA GLY A 156 39.68 11.52 10.39
C GLY A 156 38.51 10.67 9.91
N ASP A 157 38.25 9.58 10.63
CA ASP A 157 37.17 8.64 10.35
C ASP A 157 35.85 9.13 10.96
N THR A 158 34.93 9.58 10.11
CA THR A 158 33.60 10.04 10.55
C THR A 158 32.63 8.91 10.88
N ARG A 159 32.85 7.70 10.35
CA ARG A 159 32.08 6.51 10.72
C ARG A 159 32.38 6.11 12.16
N ALA A 160 33.65 6.14 12.57
CA ALA A 160 34.01 5.89 13.97
C ALA A 160 33.36 6.90 14.93
N LYS A 161 33.22 8.18 14.53
CA LYS A 161 32.50 9.18 15.31
C LYS A 161 31.01 8.85 15.41
N TRP A 162 30.38 8.49 14.29
CA TRP A 162 28.98 8.06 14.24
C TRP A 162 28.72 6.87 15.17
N LEU A 163 29.59 5.85 15.13
CA LEU A 163 29.46 4.64 15.94
C LEU A 163 29.63 4.85 17.44
N LYS A 164 30.24 5.96 17.87
CA LYS A 164 30.32 6.35 19.29
C LYS A 164 29.02 7.02 19.78
N GLY A 165 28.21 7.54 18.86
CA GLY A 165 26.94 8.19 19.15
C GLY A 165 25.74 7.24 19.10
N ASP A 166 24.55 7.80 19.28
CA ASP A 166 23.29 7.09 19.10
C ASP A 166 22.89 7.14 17.63
N HIS A 167 22.90 5.99 16.95
CA HIS A 167 22.59 5.92 15.53
C HIS A 167 21.25 6.57 15.16
N THR A 168 20.21 6.38 15.98
CA THR A 168 18.87 6.91 15.69
C THR A 168 18.87 8.43 15.75
N LYS A 169 19.51 9.01 16.77
CA LYS A 169 19.66 10.46 16.89
C LYS A 169 20.50 11.05 15.76
N GLU A 170 21.64 10.43 15.48
CA GLU A 170 22.57 10.86 14.43
C GLU A 170 21.91 10.81 13.04
N ALA A 171 21.16 9.74 12.75
CA ALA A 171 20.37 9.61 11.54
C ALA A 171 19.29 10.69 11.43
N ALA A 172 18.52 10.93 12.50
CA ALA A 172 17.46 11.93 12.51
C ALA A 172 17.98 13.37 12.28
N GLU A 173 19.15 13.70 12.83
CA GLU A 173 19.80 15.00 12.60
C GLU A 173 20.24 15.17 11.14
N ALA A 174 20.94 14.18 10.59
CA ALA A 174 21.36 14.18 9.19
C ALA A 174 20.16 14.23 8.23
N ASP A 175 19.11 13.48 8.54
CA ASP A 175 17.83 13.47 7.82
C ASP A 175 17.16 14.84 7.80
N GLY A 176 17.14 15.51 8.95
CA GLY A 176 16.57 16.85 9.09
C GLY A 176 17.29 17.88 8.23
N GLN A 177 18.62 17.81 8.16
CA GLN A 177 19.39 18.71 7.30
C GLN A 177 19.34 18.32 5.83
N TRP A 178 19.39 17.02 5.52
CA TRP A 178 19.25 16.55 4.14
C TRP A 178 17.95 17.06 3.55
N LYS A 179 16.84 16.98 4.29
CA LYS A 179 15.56 17.55 3.86
C LYS A 179 15.63 19.06 3.60
N LYS A 180 16.40 19.83 4.36
CA LYS A 180 16.55 21.27 4.10
C LYS A 180 17.39 21.55 2.87
N VAL A 181 18.46 20.77 2.67
CA VAL A 181 19.40 20.95 1.55
C VAL A 181 18.82 20.45 0.23
N SER A 182 18.12 19.31 0.27
CA SER A 182 17.63 18.62 -0.93
C SER A 182 16.12 18.72 -1.12
N GLY A 183 15.35 19.07 -0.09
CA GLY A 183 13.89 18.94 -0.12
C GLY A 183 13.40 17.49 0.01
N GLU A 184 14.30 16.50 -0.01
CA GLU A 184 13.92 15.10 0.11
C GLU A 184 13.50 14.77 1.53
N SER A 185 12.36 14.09 1.67
CA SER A 185 12.05 13.46 2.95
C SER A 185 13.04 12.33 3.22
N PRO A 186 13.34 12.03 4.50
CA PRO A 186 14.22 10.93 4.87
C PRO A 186 13.86 9.67 4.11
N ARG A 187 14.85 9.04 3.47
CA ARG A 187 14.64 7.79 2.72
C ARG A 187 14.22 6.71 3.69
N GLN A 188 12.91 6.52 3.80
CA GLN A 188 12.34 5.41 4.53
C GLN A 188 12.44 4.19 3.64
N VAL A 189 13.48 3.39 3.85
CA VAL A 189 13.48 2.02 3.34
C VAL A 189 12.59 1.21 4.27
N ALA A 190 11.28 1.52 4.26
CA ALA A 190 10.23 0.90 5.05
C ALA A 190 10.74 0.03 6.22
N ALA A 191 11.42 0.65 7.20
CA ALA A 191 11.27 0.14 8.54
C ALA A 191 9.82 0.48 8.82
N LEU A 192 8.99 -0.55 8.69
CA LEU A 192 7.59 -0.43 9.03
C LEU A 192 7.49 0.29 10.38
N PRO A 193 6.49 1.16 10.57
CA PRO A 193 6.15 1.59 11.92
C PRO A 193 6.14 0.36 12.84
N ILE A 194 6.72 0.44 14.04
CA ILE A 194 6.93 -0.70 14.97
C ILE A 194 5.69 -1.63 15.05
N GLY A 195 4.47 -1.07 14.93
CA GLY A 195 3.22 -1.82 14.84
C GLY A 195 3.11 -2.84 13.71
N ALA A 196 3.68 -2.60 12.52
CA ALA A 196 3.58 -3.52 11.38
C ALA A 196 4.68 -4.59 11.35
N GLN A 197 5.80 -4.43 12.08
CA GLN A 197 6.75 -5.54 12.30
C GLN A 197 6.11 -6.66 13.13
N ASN A 198 5.30 -6.30 14.12
CA ASN A 198 4.51 -7.26 14.90
C ASN A 198 3.40 -7.93 14.06
N VAL A 199 2.86 -7.24 13.05
CA VAL A 199 1.79 -7.78 12.20
C VAL A 199 2.24 -9.01 11.42
N VAL A 200 3.47 -9.05 10.90
CA VAL A 200 3.94 -10.26 10.20
C VAL A 200 4.00 -11.45 11.16
N ALA A 201 4.34 -11.22 12.44
CA ALA A 201 4.36 -12.27 13.46
C ALA A 201 2.95 -12.72 13.88
N THR A 202 1.98 -11.80 13.97
CA THR A 202 0.61 -12.10 14.39
C THR A 202 -0.32 -12.55 13.26
N ALA A 203 0.04 -12.28 12.00
CA ALA A 203 -0.75 -12.68 10.85
C ALA A 203 -0.87 -14.21 10.76
N LEU A 204 -2.07 -14.67 10.39
CA LEU A 204 -2.33 -16.09 10.23
C LEU A 204 -1.38 -16.74 9.21
N LYS A 205 -1.01 -17.98 9.48
CA LYS A 205 -0.06 -18.76 8.67
C LYS A 205 -0.76 -19.92 7.97
N VAL A 206 -0.07 -20.52 7.01
CA VAL A 206 -0.51 -21.77 6.37
C VAL A 206 -0.84 -22.80 7.45
N GLY A 207 -2.00 -23.46 7.31
CA GLY A 207 -2.52 -24.43 8.26
C GLY A 207 -3.53 -23.86 9.24
N ALA A 208 -3.59 -22.53 9.44
CA ALA A 208 -4.58 -21.90 10.29
C ALA A 208 -5.99 -21.95 9.68
N ILE A 209 -6.99 -21.83 10.54
CA ILE A 209 -8.39 -21.68 10.15
C ILE A 209 -8.68 -20.20 9.94
N ALA A 210 -9.19 -19.85 8.76
CA ALA A 210 -9.62 -18.50 8.43
C ALA A 210 -10.85 -18.13 9.27
N PRO A 211 -10.81 -17.02 10.03
CA PRO A 211 -11.96 -16.59 10.83
C PRO A 211 -13.06 -16.05 9.91
N ASP A 212 -14.31 -16.42 10.20
CA ASP A 212 -15.46 -15.73 9.61
C ASP A 212 -15.55 -14.30 10.17
N ALA A 213 -15.92 -13.36 9.31
CA ALA A 213 -16.17 -11.98 9.67
C ALA A 213 -17.29 -11.42 8.79
N LYS A 214 -18.01 -10.43 9.31
CA LYS A 214 -19.03 -9.69 8.56
C LYS A 214 -18.38 -8.45 7.94
N VAL A 215 -18.40 -8.37 6.62
CA VAL A 215 -17.95 -7.24 5.83
C VAL A 215 -19.10 -6.76 4.92
N ARG A 216 -18.91 -5.68 4.16
CA ARG A 216 -19.92 -5.19 3.22
C ARG A 216 -19.44 -5.29 1.78
N ASP A 217 -20.32 -5.58 0.84
CA ASP A 217 -20.02 -5.42 -0.59
C ASP A 217 -20.12 -3.94 -1.04
N VAL A 218 -19.83 -3.68 -2.31
CA VAL A 218 -19.92 -2.33 -2.91
C VAL A 218 -21.33 -1.73 -2.92
N LYS A 219 -22.38 -2.52 -2.68
CA LYS A 219 -23.77 -2.06 -2.54
C LYS A 219 -24.19 -1.90 -1.08
N GLY A 220 -23.28 -2.13 -0.13
CA GLY A 220 -23.51 -2.06 1.30
C GLY A 220 -24.16 -3.30 1.90
N ALA A 221 -24.41 -4.35 1.12
CA ALA A 221 -24.97 -5.61 1.61
C ALA A 221 -23.95 -6.35 2.47
N GLU A 222 -24.40 -6.94 3.57
CA GLU A 222 -23.54 -7.71 4.45
C GLU A 222 -23.12 -9.03 3.79
N VAL A 223 -21.84 -9.35 3.89
CA VAL A 223 -21.21 -10.57 3.39
C VAL A 223 -20.46 -11.22 4.55
N SER A 224 -20.76 -12.48 4.82
CA SER A 224 -19.92 -13.34 5.65
C SER A 224 -18.75 -13.84 4.80
N LEU A 225 -17.52 -13.71 5.31
CA LEU A 225 -16.36 -14.27 4.61
C LEU A 225 -16.51 -15.79 4.43
N ALA A 226 -17.09 -16.49 5.40
CA ALA A 226 -17.34 -17.94 5.30
C ALA A 226 -18.20 -18.34 4.10
N SER A 227 -19.22 -17.55 3.79
CA SER A 227 -20.07 -17.79 2.63
C SER A 227 -19.34 -17.74 1.29
N LEU A 228 -18.12 -17.18 1.24
CA LEU A 228 -17.28 -17.15 0.05
C LEU A 228 -16.56 -18.49 -0.14
N TRP A 229 -15.86 -18.98 0.89
CA TRP A 229 -15.11 -20.24 0.75
C TRP A 229 -16.01 -21.48 0.79
N GLU A 230 -17.20 -21.41 1.38
CA GLU A 230 -18.19 -22.49 1.29
C GLU A 230 -18.61 -22.81 -0.16
N LYS A 231 -18.46 -21.86 -1.09
CA LYS A 231 -18.77 -22.05 -2.52
C LYS A 231 -17.61 -22.66 -3.31
N GLY A 232 -16.40 -22.59 -2.78
CA GLY A 232 -15.17 -23.06 -3.43
C GLY A 232 -13.94 -22.32 -2.90
N PRO A 233 -12.72 -22.70 -3.32
CA PRO A 233 -11.50 -22.01 -2.90
C PRO A 233 -11.56 -20.49 -3.11
N VAL A 234 -10.96 -19.73 -2.20
CA VAL A 234 -10.91 -18.27 -2.28
C VAL A 234 -9.48 -17.78 -2.27
N VAL A 235 -9.13 -16.93 -3.24
CA VAL A 235 -7.95 -16.07 -3.18
C VAL A 235 -8.39 -14.76 -2.56
N MET A 236 -7.99 -14.49 -1.32
CA MET A 236 -8.43 -13.34 -0.54
C MET A 236 -7.28 -12.36 -0.35
N THR A 237 -7.42 -11.13 -0.84
CA THR A 237 -6.36 -10.10 -0.72
C THR A 237 -6.83 -8.90 0.09
N TRP A 238 -6.05 -8.54 1.12
CA TRP A 238 -6.21 -7.28 1.84
C TRP A 238 -5.35 -6.21 1.19
N TYR A 239 -5.92 -5.02 1.05
CA TYR A 239 -5.23 -3.85 0.56
C TYR A 239 -5.59 -2.61 1.38
N ARG A 240 -4.76 -1.57 1.30
CA ARG A 240 -4.84 -0.39 2.17
C ARG A 240 -5.95 0.58 1.78
N GLY A 241 -6.39 0.52 0.53
CA GLY A 241 -7.34 1.41 -0.11
C GLY A 241 -6.88 1.86 -1.50
N GLY A 242 -7.82 2.37 -2.32
CA GLY A 242 -7.59 2.80 -3.70
C GLY A 242 -6.66 4.01 -3.85
N TRP A 243 -6.33 4.68 -2.75
CA TRP A 243 -5.30 5.73 -2.73
C TRP A 243 -3.87 5.18 -2.74
N CYS A 244 -3.68 3.87 -2.54
CA CYS A 244 -2.36 3.24 -2.50
C CYS A 244 -1.92 2.79 -3.91
N PRO A 245 -0.87 3.38 -4.50
CA PRO A 245 -0.49 3.09 -5.89
C PRO A 245 -0.09 1.62 -6.10
N TYR A 246 0.61 1.01 -5.13
CA TYR A 246 1.01 -0.39 -5.20
C TYR A 246 -0.19 -1.34 -5.15
N CYS A 247 -1.25 -0.99 -4.43
CA CYS A 247 -2.48 -1.77 -4.40
C CYS A 247 -3.20 -1.71 -5.75
N ASN A 248 -3.27 -0.53 -6.37
CA ASN A 248 -3.94 -0.39 -7.66
C ASN A 248 -3.22 -1.15 -8.79
N VAL A 249 -1.88 -1.20 -8.77
CA VAL A 249 -1.11 -2.03 -9.72
C VAL A 249 -1.43 -3.52 -9.53
N GLN A 250 -1.42 -4.01 -8.28
CA GLN A 250 -1.75 -5.40 -7.97
C GLN A 250 -3.18 -5.76 -8.41
N LEU A 251 -4.18 -4.94 -8.08
CA LEU A 251 -5.58 -5.22 -8.41
C LEU A 251 -5.79 -5.26 -9.93
N LYS A 252 -5.09 -4.40 -10.69
CA LYS A 252 -5.09 -4.45 -12.17
C LYS A 252 -4.43 -5.71 -12.71
N GLU A 253 -3.32 -6.16 -12.14
CA GLU A 253 -2.68 -7.41 -12.52
C GLU A 253 -3.61 -8.61 -12.26
N TYR A 254 -4.23 -8.65 -11.08
CA TYR A 254 -5.16 -9.72 -10.72
C TYR A 254 -6.41 -9.70 -11.61
N GLN A 255 -6.94 -8.53 -11.97
CA GLN A 255 -8.02 -8.40 -12.94
C GLN A 255 -7.62 -8.93 -14.32
N ALA A 256 -6.43 -8.57 -14.81
CA ALA A 256 -5.92 -9.04 -16.10
C ALA A 256 -5.73 -10.57 -16.13
N ARG A 257 -5.55 -11.19 -14.96
CA ARG A 257 -5.37 -12.64 -14.78
C ARG A 257 -6.58 -13.32 -14.13
N LEU A 258 -7.74 -12.66 -14.08
CA LEU A 258 -8.94 -13.18 -13.40
C LEU A 258 -9.38 -14.54 -13.96
N ALA A 259 -9.23 -14.73 -15.28
CA ALA A 259 -9.59 -15.98 -15.94
C ALA A 259 -8.80 -17.20 -15.39
N ASP A 260 -7.55 -16.99 -14.95
CA ASP A 260 -6.72 -18.08 -14.45
C ASP A 260 -7.15 -18.52 -13.05
N PHE A 261 -7.55 -17.58 -12.19
CA PHE A 261 -8.15 -17.92 -10.90
C PHE A 261 -9.46 -18.69 -11.08
N ASN A 262 -10.33 -18.23 -11.99
CA ASN A 262 -11.58 -18.90 -12.31
C ASN A 262 -11.35 -20.30 -12.89
N ALA A 263 -10.40 -20.46 -13.81
CA ALA A 263 -10.04 -21.75 -14.40
C ALA A 263 -9.44 -22.72 -13.37
N ALA A 264 -8.73 -22.21 -12.37
CA ALA A 264 -8.28 -22.98 -11.22
C ALA A 264 -9.40 -23.33 -10.22
N GLY A 265 -10.59 -22.76 -10.39
CA GLY A 265 -11.77 -23.00 -9.54
C GLY A 265 -11.85 -22.10 -8.30
N ALA A 266 -11.05 -21.03 -8.23
CA ALA A 266 -11.07 -20.10 -7.11
C ALA A 266 -11.83 -18.81 -7.40
N THR A 267 -12.49 -18.28 -6.37
CA THR A 267 -13.01 -16.91 -6.37
C THR A 267 -11.93 -15.96 -5.88
N LEU A 268 -11.59 -14.92 -6.65
CA LEU A 268 -10.74 -13.82 -6.18
C LEU A 268 -11.58 -12.78 -5.44
N VAL A 269 -11.11 -12.29 -4.30
CA VAL A 269 -11.79 -11.25 -3.50
C VAL A 269 -10.78 -10.25 -2.95
N ALA A 270 -11.09 -8.95 -3.01
CA ALA A 270 -10.29 -7.90 -2.40
C ALA A 270 -11.02 -7.22 -1.23
N ILE A 271 -10.29 -6.88 -0.17
CA ILE A 271 -10.85 -6.32 1.08
C ILE A 271 -10.04 -5.10 1.52
N SER A 272 -10.71 -4.02 1.89
CA SER A 272 -10.09 -2.82 2.47
C SER A 272 -10.98 -2.18 3.53
N PRO A 273 -10.46 -1.29 4.40
CA PRO A 273 -11.27 -0.54 5.35
C PRO A 273 -12.14 0.56 4.72
N GLN A 274 -12.00 0.80 3.42
CA GLN A 274 -12.74 1.85 2.75
C GLN A 274 -14.21 1.50 2.64
N LEU A 275 -15.06 2.51 2.83
CA LEU A 275 -16.50 2.41 2.65
C LEU A 275 -16.83 1.87 1.25
N PRO A 276 -17.98 1.18 1.09
CA PRO A 276 -18.43 0.65 -0.21
C PRO A 276 -18.32 1.68 -1.34
N ASP A 277 -18.76 2.93 -1.08
CA ASP A 277 -18.75 4.03 -2.04
C ASP A 277 -17.36 4.62 -2.32
N ALA A 278 -16.40 4.45 -1.42
CA ALA A 278 -15.06 5.04 -1.49
C ALA A 278 -13.93 4.02 -1.77
N SER A 279 -14.27 2.73 -1.81
CA SER A 279 -13.32 1.61 -2.01
C SER A 279 -12.54 1.69 -3.32
N LEU A 280 -13.14 2.26 -4.37
CA LEU A 280 -12.57 2.43 -5.70
C LEU A 280 -13.24 3.62 -6.39
N SER A 281 -12.54 4.30 -7.31
CA SER A 281 -13.20 5.25 -8.20
C SER A 281 -14.26 4.55 -9.06
N THR A 282 -15.25 5.27 -9.59
CA THR A 282 -16.29 4.70 -10.46
C THR A 282 -15.67 3.89 -11.62
N ALA A 283 -14.61 4.40 -12.25
CA ALA A 283 -13.91 3.71 -13.33
C ALA A 283 -13.15 2.44 -12.88
N GLU A 284 -12.69 2.39 -11.63
CA GLU A 284 -12.05 1.20 -11.06
C GLU A 284 -13.08 0.16 -10.61
N LYS A 285 -14.25 0.58 -10.10
CA LYS A 285 -15.38 -0.32 -9.80
C LYS A 285 -15.95 -0.95 -11.06
N ASP A 286 -16.05 -0.17 -12.14
CA ASP A 286 -16.54 -0.65 -13.43
C ASP A 286 -15.50 -1.55 -14.15
N GLY A 287 -14.23 -1.49 -13.74
CA GLY A 287 -13.13 -2.25 -14.33
C GLY A 287 -12.78 -3.57 -13.63
N LEU A 288 -13.23 -3.78 -12.40
CA LEU A 288 -12.98 -5.02 -11.66
C LEU A 288 -14.20 -5.95 -11.72
N ALA A 289 -13.99 -7.15 -12.23
CA ALA A 289 -15.01 -8.17 -12.37
C ALA A 289 -15.07 -9.16 -11.18
N PHE A 290 -14.26 -8.91 -10.14
CA PHE A 290 -14.25 -9.70 -8.90
C PHE A 290 -14.74 -8.89 -7.69
N PRO A 291 -15.29 -9.54 -6.65
CA PRO A 291 -15.81 -8.84 -5.48
C PRO A 291 -14.78 -7.97 -4.76
N VAL A 292 -15.18 -6.75 -4.44
CA VAL A 292 -14.46 -5.82 -3.56
C VAL A 292 -15.31 -5.57 -2.32
N LEU A 293 -14.73 -5.80 -1.15
CA LEU A 293 -15.41 -5.76 0.14
C LEU A 293 -14.83 -4.65 1.03
N SER A 294 -15.73 -4.08 1.84
CA SER A 294 -15.49 -3.04 2.83
C SER A 294 -15.46 -3.67 4.22
N ASP A 295 -14.28 -3.69 4.83
CA ASP A 295 -14.01 -4.07 6.22
C ASP A 295 -13.89 -2.82 7.10
N GLN A 296 -14.99 -2.06 7.19
CA GLN A 296 -15.03 -0.80 7.95
C GLN A 296 -14.58 -1.05 9.40
N GLY A 297 -13.61 -0.27 9.88
CA GLY A 297 -13.01 -0.46 11.20
C GLY A 297 -12.01 -1.61 11.32
N ASN A 298 -11.62 -2.26 10.21
CA ASN A 298 -10.61 -3.33 10.14
C ASN A 298 -10.92 -4.57 10.99
N ALA A 299 -12.19 -4.89 11.28
CA ALA A 299 -12.54 -6.00 12.15
C ALA A 299 -12.06 -7.35 11.59
N ALA A 300 -12.25 -7.59 10.29
CA ALA A 300 -11.75 -8.80 9.63
C ALA A 300 -10.22 -8.79 9.57
N ALA A 301 -9.59 -7.65 9.23
CA ALA A 301 -8.14 -7.54 9.24
C ALA A 301 -7.53 -7.80 10.64
N HIS A 302 -8.16 -7.36 11.72
CA HIS A 302 -7.75 -7.69 13.09
C HIS A 302 -7.87 -9.18 13.38
N ALA A 303 -8.96 -9.83 12.96
CA ALA A 303 -9.15 -11.27 13.14
C ALA A 303 -8.09 -12.11 12.42
N PHE A 304 -7.62 -11.65 11.26
CA PHE A 304 -6.51 -12.26 10.51
C PHE A 304 -5.12 -11.84 11.02
N GLY A 305 -5.04 -10.99 12.05
CA GLY A 305 -3.79 -10.47 12.60
C GLY A 305 -3.06 -9.50 11.67
N LEU A 306 -3.75 -8.87 10.72
CA LEU A 306 -3.22 -8.02 9.65
C LEU A 306 -3.25 -6.52 9.96
N ALA A 307 -4.10 -6.07 10.89
CA ALA A 307 -4.25 -4.64 11.18
C ALA A 307 -3.24 -4.16 12.23
N TYR A 308 -2.60 -3.03 11.96
CA TYR A 308 -1.72 -2.34 12.92
C TYR A 308 -2.15 -0.90 13.16
N ALA A 309 -1.88 -0.42 14.38
CA ALA A 309 -2.00 1.00 14.69
C ALA A 309 -0.95 1.81 13.90
N LEU A 310 -1.39 2.87 13.25
CA LEU A 310 -0.49 3.82 12.60
C LEU A 310 0.20 4.67 13.67
N PRO A 311 1.54 4.74 13.72
CA PRO A 311 2.20 5.70 14.59
C PRO A 311 1.79 7.11 14.23
N GLU A 312 1.69 7.94 15.26
CA GLU A 312 1.15 9.29 15.18
C GLU A 312 1.78 10.13 14.05
N GLU A 313 3.10 10.05 13.89
CA GLU A 313 3.80 10.79 12.83
C GLU A 313 3.38 10.34 11.43
N LEU A 314 3.27 9.03 11.21
CA LEU A 314 2.86 8.49 9.91
C LEU A 314 1.38 8.73 9.65
N GLY A 315 0.55 8.55 10.68
CA GLY A 315 -0.88 8.87 10.64
C GLY A 315 -1.13 10.32 10.29
N THR A 316 -0.37 11.25 10.87
CA THR A 316 -0.45 12.69 10.55
C THR A 316 -0.10 12.97 9.10
N LYS A 317 0.91 12.31 8.53
CA LYS A 317 1.25 12.45 7.11
C LYS A 317 0.13 11.94 6.22
N TYR A 318 -0.45 10.78 6.52
CA TYR A 318 -1.55 10.24 5.73
C TYR A 318 -2.82 11.07 5.82
N ARG A 319 -3.20 11.58 7.00
CA ARG A 319 -4.36 12.46 7.16
C ARG A 319 -4.26 13.79 6.41
N LYS A 320 -3.04 14.24 6.08
CA LYS A 320 -2.84 15.42 5.20
C LYS A 320 -3.10 15.13 3.72
N MET A 321 -3.00 13.88 3.30
CA MET A 321 -3.15 13.46 1.90
C MET A 321 -4.49 12.76 1.65
N ILE A 322 -5.06 12.16 2.68
CA ILE A 322 -6.24 11.30 2.59
C ILE A 322 -7.25 11.74 3.66
N ASP A 323 -8.45 12.05 3.21
CA ASP A 323 -9.60 12.28 4.07
C ASP A 323 -10.17 10.92 4.51
N PHE A 324 -9.61 10.34 5.57
CA PHE A 324 -10.00 9.02 6.08
C PHE A 324 -11.43 9.00 6.61
N ALA A 325 -11.90 10.08 7.24
CA ALA A 325 -13.29 10.19 7.66
C ALA A 325 -14.23 10.01 6.48
N ARG A 326 -13.90 10.62 5.32
CA ARG A 326 -14.67 10.44 4.09
C ARG A 326 -14.50 9.06 3.45
N VAL A 327 -13.28 8.50 3.40
CA VAL A 327 -13.04 7.26 2.65
C VAL A 327 -13.30 5.97 3.45
N ASN A 328 -13.17 5.99 4.78
CA ASN A 328 -13.38 4.84 5.65
C ASN A 328 -14.54 5.02 6.63
N GLY A 329 -15.07 6.24 6.76
CA GLY A 329 -16.13 6.54 7.74
C GLY A 329 -15.62 6.74 9.16
N ASP A 330 -14.30 6.84 9.36
CA ASP A 330 -13.65 7.11 10.65
C ASP A 330 -12.30 7.81 10.48
N GLU A 331 -11.73 8.33 11.59
CA GLU A 331 -10.41 8.98 11.60
C GLU A 331 -9.21 8.00 11.44
N MET A 332 -9.51 6.71 11.25
CA MET A 332 -8.60 5.59 11.05
C MET A 332 -7.47 5.48 12.09
N SER A 333 -7.65 4.59 13.06
CA SER A 333 -6.60 4.26 14.05
C SER A 333 -5.52 3.31 13.51
N GLY A 334 -5.78 2.62 12.40
CA GLY A 334 -4.88 1.60 11.85
C GLY A 334 -5.12 1.23 10.38
N LEU A 335 -4.16 0.53 9.79
CA LEU A 335 -4.22 0.03 8.41
C LEU A 335 -4.03 -1.48 8.37
N PRO A 336 -4.65 -2.18 7.40
CA PRO A 336 -4.28 -3.55 7.13
C PRO A 336 -2.92 -3.58 6.44
N LEU A 337 -2.08 -4.56 6.81
CA LEU A 337 -0.97 -4.98 5.98
C LEU A 337 -1.51 -5.56 4.67
N ALA A 338 -0.85 -5.24 3.55
CA ALA A 338 -1.17 -5.87 2.28
C ALA A 338 -0.79 -7.35 2.35
N ALA A 339 -1.79 -8.24 2.24
CA ALA A 339 -1.61 -9.68 2.37
C ALA A 339 -2.50 -10.41 1.38
N THR A 340 -2.12 -11.62 1.00
CA THR A 340 -2.95 -12.50 0.15
C THR A 340 -2.95 -13.91 0.70
N TYR A 341 -4.13 -14.50 0.83
CA TYR A 341 -4.32 -15.88 1.28
C TYR A 341 -5.01 -16.71 0.19
N VAL A 342 -4.70 -18.00 0.15
CA VAL A 342 -5.57 -19.00 -0.47
C VAL A 342 -6.24 -19.80 0.64
N ILE A 343 -7.56 -19.81 0.64
CA ILE A 343 -8.41 -20.46 1.63
C ILE A 343 -9.19 -21.57 0.94
N ASP A 344 -9.13 -22.78 1.47
CA ASP A 344 -9.90 -23.91 0.95
C ASP A 344 -11.37 -23.88 1.41
N LYS A 345 -12.19 -24.76 0.84
CA LYS A 345 -13.62 -24.84 1.18
C LYS A 345 -13.90 -25.18 2.65
N GLY A 346 -12.92 -25.79 3.32
CA GLY A 346 -12.95 -26.14 4.73
C GLY A 346 -12.41 -25.06 5.64
N SER A 347 -12.27 -23.81 5.17
CA SER A 347 -11.72 -22.63 5.87
C SER A 347 -10.23 -22.68 6.18
N LYS A 348 -9.49 -23.68 5.69
CA LYS A 348 -8.05 -23.77 5.98
C LYS A 348 -7.26 -22.88 5.04
N ILE A 349 -6.33 -22.10 5.62
CA ILE A 349 -5.35 -21.32 4.86
C ILE A 349 -4.30 -22.28 4.30
N THR A 350 -4.19 -22.36 2.98
CA THR A 350 -3.26 -23.25 2.28
C THR A 350 -2.10 -22.52 1.62
N TYR A 351 -2.23 -21.22 1.42
CA TYR A 351 -1.15 -20.31 1.06
C TYR A 351 -1.32 -18.99 1.80
N ALA A 352 -0.21 -18.39 2.22
CA ALA A 352 -0.18 -17.11 2.91
C ALA A 352 0.99 -16.28 2.41
N PHE A 353 0.70 -15.17 1.73
CA PHE A 353 1.66 -14.13 1.43
C PHE A 353 1.47 -12.98 2.41
N VAL A 354 2.39 -12.90 3.36
CA VAL A 354 2.47 -11.84 4.37
C VAL A 354 3.92 -11.40 4.43
N ASP A 355 4.20 -10.22 3.90
CA ASP A 355 5.56 -9.67 3.84
C ASP A 355 5.62 -8.34 4.57
N GLU A 356 6.71 -8.11 5.29
CA GLU A 356 6.99 -6.85 5.97
C GLU A 356 7.13 -5.69 4.97
N ASP A 357 7.57 -5.98 3.75
CA ASP A 357 7.56 -5.01 2.67
C ASP A 357 6.17 -4.93 2.05
N PHE A 358 5.38 -3.95 2.50
CA PHE A 358 4.05 -3.65 1.99
C PHE A 358 4.02 -3.30 0.48
N ARG A 359 5.15 -3.29 -0.23
CA ARG A 359 5.24 -3.12 -1.69
C ARG A 359 5.34 -4.45 -2.45
N LYS A 360 5.80 -5.52 -1.79
CA LYS A 360 5.82 -6.86 -2.42
C LYS A 360 4.40 -7.44 -2.46
N ARG A 361 4.14 -8.24 -3.49
CA ARG A 361 2.83 -8.84 -3.75
C ARG A 361 2.98 -10.32 -4.03
N ALA A 362 1.94 -11.08 -3.71
CA ALA A 362 1.87 -12.48 -4.06
C ALA A 362 1.89 -12.61 -5.60
N PRO A 363 2.85 -13.34 -6.19
CA PRO A 363 2.86 -13.56 -7.63
C PRO A 363 1.61 -14.34 -8.05
N VAL A 364 0.93 -13.91 -9.12
CA VAL A 364 -0.29 -14.57 -9.62
C VAL A 364 -0.08 -16.07 -9.84
N GLN A 365 1.07 -16.45 -10.40
CA GLN A 365 1.35 -17.86 -10.68
C GLN A 365 1.45 -18.71 -9.41
N GLU A 366 1.99 -18.17 -8.32
CA GLU A 366 2.05 -18.89 -7.04
C GLU A 366 0.65 -19.12 -6.47
N LEU A 367 -0.22 -18.11 -6.55
CA LEU A 367 -1.60 -18.21 -6.10
C LEU A 367 -2.39 -19.24 -6.91
N VAL A 368 -2.27 -19.23 -8.24
CA VAL A 368 -2.91 -20.21 -9.13
C VAL A 368 -2.39 -21.63 -8.82
N ASN A 369 -1.09 -21.80 -8.66
CA ASN A 369 -0.50 -23.09 -8.30
C ASN A 369 -1.01 -23.58 -6.93
N ALA A 370 -1.12 -22.69 -5.94
CA ALA A 370 -1.63 -23.01 -4.62
C ALA A 370 -3.10 -23.47 -4.66
N VAL A 371 -3.94 -22.81 -5.47
CA VAL A 371 -5.33 -23.25 -5.71
C VAL A 371 -5.35 -24.62 -6.38
N GLN A 372 -4.56 -24.84 -7.43
CA GLN A 372 -4.52 -26.09 -8.18
C GLN A 372 -4.00 -27.28 -7.36
N ALA A 373 -3.18 -27.02 -6.34
CA ALA A 373 -2.68 -28.01 -5.41
C ALA A 373 -3.72 -28.46 -4.37
N LEU A 374 -4.87 -27.77 -4.27
CA LEU A 374 -5.96 -28.20 -3.40
C LEU A 374 -6.54 -29.54 -3.89
N PRO A 375 -6.92 -30.44 -2.98
CA PRO A 375 -7.63 -31.66 -3.35
C PRO A 375 -8.88 -31.29 -4.16
N ARG A 376 -9.05 -31.90 -5.33
CA ARG A 376 -10.31 -31.79 -6.07
C ARG A 376 -11.39 -32.45 -5.22
N GLN A 377 -12.36 -31.64 -4.79
CA GLN A 377 -13.48 -32.08 -3.94
C GLN A 377 -14.62 -32.62 -4.77
#